data_AF-A0A0R1J0E1-F1
#
_entry.id   AF-A0A0R1J0E1-F1
#
_cell.length_a   1.000
_cell.length_b   1.000
_cell.length_c   1.000
_cell.angle_alpha   90.00
_cell.angle_beta   90.00
_cell.angle_gamma   90.00
#
_symmetry.space_group_name_H-M   'P 1'
#
loop_
_entity.id
_entity.type
_entity.pdbx_description
1 polymer ?
#
loop_
_entity_poly.entity_id
_entity_poly.type
_entity_poly.pdbx_seq_one_letter_code
_entity_poly.pdbx_strand_id
1 'polypeptide(L)'
;MKIYQKSISELEQIVQRKTMQLSDLEVETTVSDIIKNVIENGDSALKKYEEKFDGVKVSDFKLPQEVIDSAYDNLDPEVKKALLLAKKNITSFHEKEKTTGFVDSEQKGVLRGQKVLPLKRVGLYVPGGTAAYPSTILMSALPAKIAGVDQVVIATPAQKSGINPAVFWRPLKLPVSIRFIKLVVRKLLLLWHLELNQLQV
;
A
#
# COMPACT_ATOMS: atom_id res chain seq x y z
N MET A 1 17.30 9.89 -13.03
CA MET A 1 17.45 8.63 -13.78
C MET A 1 18.88 8.56 -14.28
N LYS A 2 19.71 7.62 -13.80
CA LYS A 2 21.10 7.45 -14.27
C LYS A 2 21.09 6.49 -15.46
N ILE A 3 21.57 6.96 -16.62
CA ILE A 3 21.76 6.11 -17.80
C ILE A 3 23.19 5.61 -17.76
N TYR A 4 23.37 4.28 -17.71
CA TYR A 4 24.69 3.66 -17.66
C TYR A 4 25.06 3.17 -19.07
N GLN A 5 26.16 3.67 -19.63
CA GLN A 5 26.76 3.15 -20.87
C GLN A 5 27.95 2.26 -20.50
N LYS A 6 27.66 1.01 -20.15
CA LYS A 6 28.66 0.01 -19.71
C LYS A 6 28.37 -1.35 -20.33
N SER A 7 29.34 -2.26 -20.31
CA SER A 7 29.12 -3.63 -20.76
C SER A 7 28.07 -4.35 -19.89
N ILE A 8 27.41 -5.37 -20.44
CA ILE A 8 26.38 -6.15 -19.71
C ILE A 8 26.95 -6.70 -18.39
N SER A 9 28.18 -7.22 -18.40
CA SER A 9 28.84 -7.76 -17.20
C SER A 9 29.03 -6.69 -16.12
N GLU A 10 29.39 -5.47 -16.49
CA GLU A 10 29.52 -4.37 -15.52
C GLU A 10 28.15 -3.91 -14.99
N LEU A 11 27.11 -3.96 -15.82
CA LEU A 11 25.74 -3.65 -15.39
C LEU A 11 25.24 -4.70 -14.39
N GLU A 12 25.49 -5.99 -14.64
CA GLU A 12 25.17 -7.08 -13.72
C GLU A 12 25.86 -6.89 -12.36
N GLN A 13 27.15 -6.54 -12.36
CA GLN A 13 27.88 -6.24 -11.12
C GLN A 13 27.30 -5.04 -10.36
N ILE A 14 26.86 -4.00 -11.07
CA ILE A 14 26.22 -2.82 -10.46
C ILE A 14 24.88 -3.22 -9.83
N VAL A 15 24.05 -3.99 -10.54
CA VAL A 15 22.76 -4.48 -10.04
C VAL A 15 22.99 -5.37 -8.82
N GLN A 16 23.90 -6.33 -8.90
CA GLN A 16 24.19 -7.26 -7.82
C GLN A 16 24.69 -6.53 -6.57
N ARG A 17 25.61 -5.57 -6.72
CA ARG A 17 26.10 -4.75 -5.61
C ARG A 17 24.97 -3.94 -4.97
N LYS A 18 24.12 -3.30 -5.76
CA LYS A 18 22.97 -2.54 -5.25
C LYS A 18 21.97 -3.45 -4.54
N THR A 19 21.70 -4.63 -5.08
CA THR A 19 20.81 -5.63 -4.44
C THR A 19 21.37 -6.09 -3.10
N MET A 20 22.69 -6.35 -3.01
CA MET A 20 23.33 -6.69 -1.73
C MET A 20 23.32 -5.54 -0.72
N GLN A 21 23.28 -4.28 -1.18
CA GLN A 21 23.11 -3.11 -0.31
C GLN A 21 21.68 -2.92 0.21
N LEU A 22 20.69 -3.65 -0.31
CA LEU A 22 19.31 -3.58 0.18
C LEU A 22 19.09 -4.40 1.46
N SER A 23 19.97 -5.36 1.78
CA SER A 23 19.93 -6.13 3.02
C SER A 23 20.81 -5.45 4.09
N ASP A 24 20.20 -4.55 4.86
CA ASP A 24 20.81 -3.96 6.06
C ASP A 24 20.33 -4.75 7.28
N LEU A 25 21.24 -5.54 7.88
CA LEU A 25 20.96 -6.38 9.05
C LEU A 25 20.42 -5.58 10.24
N GLU A 26 20.79 -4.30 10.37
CA GLU A 26 20.27 -3.41 11.42
C GLU A 26 18.79 -3.11 11.17
N VAL A 27 18.40 -2.88 9.91
CA VAL A 27 16.99 -2.69 9.52
C VAL A 27 16.19 -3.95 9.81
N GLU A 28 16.71 -5.10 9.40
CA GLU A 28 16.04 -6.39 9.58
C GLU A 28 15.80 -6.69 11.06
N THR A 29 16.83 -6.50 11.90
CA THR A 29 16.72 -6.68 13.36
C THR A 29 15.68 -5.74 13.94
N THR A 30 15.74 -4.45 13.60
CA THR A 30 14.79 -3.45 14.11
C THR A 30 13.35 -3.78 13.71
N VAL A 31 13.12 -4.16 12.44
CA VAL A 31 11.79 -4.52 11.93
C VAL A 31 11.28 -5.79 12.62
N SER A 32 12.13 -6.79 12.81
CA SER A 32 11.80 -8.03 13.52
C SER A 32 11.35 -7.75 14.96
N ASP A 33 12.07 -6.91 15.69
CA ASP A 33 11.71 -6.54 17.07
C ASP A 33 10.36 -5.82 17.15
N ILE A 34 10.06 -4.96 16.17
CA ILE A 34 8.75 -4.28 16.10
C ILE A 34 7.63 -5.26 15.81
N ILE A 35 7.82 -6.17 14.84
CA ILE A 35 6.83 -7.19 14.52
C ILE A 35 6.56 -8.04 15.76
N LYS A 36 7.62 -8.50 16.44
CA LYS A 36 7.51 -9.29 17.67
C LYS A 36 6.72 -8.54 18.75
N ASN A 37 7.06 -7.28 19.01
CA ASN A 37 6.36 -6.46 19.99
C ASN A 37 4.87 -6.24 19.62
N VAL A 38 4.56 -6.03 18.34
CA VAL A 38 3.16 -5.88 17.88
C VAL A 38 2.39 -7.20 18.00
N ILE A 39 3.02 -8.35 17.77
CA ILE A 39 2.40 -9.67 17.98
C ILE A 39 2.09 -9.89 19.47
N GLU A 40 3.02 -9.55 20.35
CA GLU A 40 2.89 -9.77 21.80
C GLU A 40 1.94 -8.77 22.48
N ASN A 41 2.00 -7.50 22.08
CA ASN A 41 1.35 -6.39 22.81
C ASN A 41 0.25 -5.67 22.02
N GLY A 42 0.01 -6.08 20.76
CA GLY A 42 -1.09 -5.61 19.92
C GLY A 42 -1.18 -4.09 19.80
N ASP A 43 -2.39 -3.57 19.96
CA ASP A 43 -2.72 -2.15 19.81
C ASP A 43 -1.93 -1.23 20.75
N SER A 44 -1.51 -1.73 21.92
CA SER A 44 -0.72 -0.94 22.85
C SER A 44 0.69 -0.64 22.30
N ALA A 45 1.30 -1.60 21.61
CA ALA A 45 2.58 -1.38 20.91
C ALA A 45 2.40 -0.43 19.72
N LEU A 46 1.33 -0.59 18.95
CA LEU A 46 1.03 0.31 17.82
C LEU A 46 0.86 1.77 18.29
N LYS A 47 0.13 2.02 19.38
CA LYS A 47 -0.04 3.37 19.95
C LYS A 47 1.29 3.98 20.39
N LYS A 48 2.16 3.19 21.02
CA LYS A 48 3.52 3.62 21.39
C LYS A 48 4.37 3.97 20.16
N TYR A 49 4.25 3.20 19.07
CA TYR A 49 4.99 3.46 17.84
C TYR A 49 4.47 4.68 17.08
N GLU A 50 3.15 4.88 16.98
CA GLU A 50 2.55 6.12 16.42
C GLU A 50 3.05 7.36 17.19
N GLU A 51 3.03 7.33 18.53
CA GLU A 51 3.54 8.44 19.32
C GLU A 51 5.05 8.65 19.12
N LYS A 52 5.83 7.57 19.10
CA LYS A 52 7.30 7.64 18.94
C LYS A 52 7.73 8.17 17.58
N PHE A 53 7.08 7.73 16.50
CA PHE A 53 7.57 7.98 15.13
C PHE A 53 6.82 9.07 14.38
N ASP A 54 5.52 9.20 14.63
CA ASP A 54 4.62 10.17 14.01
C ASP A 54 4.29 11.33 14.96
N GLY A 55 4.51 11.14 16.27
CA GLY A 55 4.22 12.17 17.27
C GLY A 55 2.72 12.41 17.44
N VAL A 56 1.90 11.40 17.14
CA VAL A 56 0.44 11.46 17.21
C VAL A 56 -0.06 10.43 18.22
N LYS A 57 -0.91 10.87 19.16
CA LYS A 57 -1.64 9.98 20.06
C LYS A 57 -2.97 9.61 19.44
N VAL A 58 -3.13 8.34 19.12
CA VAL A 58 -4.34 7.81 18.52
C VAL A 58 -5.17 7.09 19.58
N SER A 59 -6.44 7.49 19.74
CA SER A 59 -7.39 6.82 20.64
C SER A 59 -7.94 5.53 20.01
N ASP A 60 -8.38 5.62 18.76
CA ASP A 60 -8.89 4.51 17.94
C ASP A 60 -8.22 4.53 16.56
N PHE A 61 -7.83 3.34 16.09
CA PHE A 61 -7.25 3.13 14.78
C PHE A 61 -8.30 3.14 13.67
N LYS A 62 -9.55 2.79 13.96
CA LYS A 62 -10.60 2.79 12.95
C LYS A 62 -11.16 4.20 12.79
N LEU A 63 -11.20 4.68 11.55
CA LEU A 63 -11.88 5.93 11.26
C LEU A 63 -13.41 5.72 11.23
N PRO A 64 -14.19 6.60 11.85
CA PRO A 64 -15.63 6.63 11.68
C PRO A 64 -16.01 6.86 10.21
N GLN A 65 -17.11 6.25 9.77
CA GLN A 65 -17.55 6.36 8.38
C GLN A 65 -17.94 7.80 8.03
N GLU A 66 -18.46 8.54 9.01
CA GLU A 66 -18.88 9.93 8.89
C GLU A 66 -17.70 10.85 8.55
N VAL A 67 -16.51 10.54 9.10
CA VAL A 67 -15.27 11.29 8.78
C VAL A 67 -14.85 11.04 7.34
N ILE A 68 -14.94 9.79 6.87
CA ILE A 68 -14.62 9.43 5.49
C ILE A 68 -15.58 10.12 4.52
N ASP A 69 -16.87 10.11 4.83
CA ASP A 69 -17.91 10.68 3.98
C ASP A 69 -17.79 12.21 3.91
N SER A 70 -17.62 12.85 5.07
CA SER A 70 -17.41 14.30 5.16
C SER A 70 -16.16 14.74 4.39
N ALA A 71 -15.05 14.02 4.52
CA ALA A 71 -13.82 14.37 3.80
C ALA A 71 -13.96 14.19 2.28
N TYR A 72 -14.68 13.15 1.83
CA TYR A 72 -14.96 12.94 0.41
C TYR A 72 -15.90 14.00 -0.18
N ASP A 73 -16.89 14.46 0.60
CA ASP A 73 -17.84 15.47 0.15
C ASP A 73 -17.23 16.87 0.10
N ASN A 74 -16.23 17.14 0.93
CA ASN A 74 -15.45 18.38 0.93
C ASN A 74 -14.26 18.39 -0.06
N LEU A 75 -14.10 17.36 -0.90
CA LEU A 75 -13.07 17.36 -1.94
C LEU A 75 -13.34 18.43 -2.98
N ASP A 76 -12.25 19.06 -3.45
CA ASP A 76 -12.28 19.92 -4.63
C ASP A 76 -13.00 19.18 -5.79
N PRO A 77 -14.00 19.81 -6.44
CA PRO A 77 -14.76 19.19 -7.52
C PRO A 77 -13.90 18.66 -8.68
N GLU A 78 -12.82 19.35 -9.05
CA GLU A 78 -11.92 18.92 -10.12
C GLU A 78 -11.09 17.70 -9.68
N VAL A 79 -10.61 17.69 -8.42
CA VAL A 79 -9.95 16.50 -7.85
C VAL A 79 -10.89 15.31 -7.83
N LYS A 80 -12.14 15.52 -7.38
CA LYS A 80 -13.17 14.48 -7.34
C LYS A 80 -13.45 13.91 -8.73
N LYS A 81 -13.58 14.77 -9.75
CA LYS A 81 -13.77 14.39 -11.15
C LYS A 81 -12.58 13.59 -11.68
N ALA A 82 -11.35 14.02 -11.41
CA ALA A 82 -10.14 13.31 -11.81
C ALA A 82 -10.06 11.91 -11.19
N LEU A 83 -10.37 11.77 -9.90
CA LEU A 83 -10.37 10.48 -9.21
C LEU A 83 -11.47 9.54 -9.72
N LEU A 84 -12.65 10.07 -10.07
CA LEU A 84 -13.72 9.27 -10.69
C LEU A 84 -13.33 8.77 -12.08
N LEU A 85 -12.66 9.61 -12.88
CA LEU A 85 -12.12 9.21 -14.17
C LEU A 85 -11.04 8.13 -14.01
N ALA A 86 -10.11 8.30 -13.07
CA ALA A 86 -9.10 7.30 -12.75
C ALA A 86 -9.75 5.98 -12.34
N LYS A 87 -10.74 6.01 -11.44
CA LYS A 87 -11.51 4.82 -11.06
C LYS A 87 -12.09 4.11 -12.28
N LYS A 88 -12.79 4.85 -13.16
CA LYS A 88 -13.39 4.28 -14.38
C LYS A 88 -12.36 3.56 -15.24
N ASN A 89 -11.21 4.19 -15.49
CA ASN A 89 -10.17 3.63 -16.35
C ASN A 89 -9.50 2.41 -15.70
N ILE A 90 -9.16 2.49 -14.41
CA ILE A 90 -8.54 1.39 -13.66
C ILE A 90 -9.49 0.19 -13.61
N THR A 91 -10.77 0.41 -13.32
CA THR A 91 -11.78 -0.65 -13.31
C THR A 91 -11.92 -1.30 -14.68
N SER A 92 -12.08 -0.50 -15.73
CA SER A 92 -12.22 -1.03 -17.10
C SER A 92 -11.02 -1.86 -17.55
N PHE A 93 -9.81 -1.53 -17.07
CA PHE A 93 -8.62 -2.31 -17.36
C PHE A 93 -8.59 -3.63 -16.59
N HIS A 94 -8.71 -3.58 -15.25
CA HIS A 94 -8.60 -4.79 -14.42
C HIS A 94 -9.78 -5.75 -14.56
N GLU A 95 -10.95 -5.28 -15.01
CA GLU A 95 -12.05 -6.18 -15.40
C GLU A 95 -11.67 -7.09 -16.56
N LYS A 96 -10.82 -6.63 -17.50
CA LYS A 96 -10.33 -7.45 -18.61
C LYS A 96 -9.30 -8.48 -18.18
N GLU A 97 -8.58 -8.22 -17.09
CA GLU A 97 -7.58 -9.14 -16.52
C GLU A 97 -8.21 -10.23 -15.64
N LYS A 98 -9.53 -10.18 -15.41
CA LYS A 98 -10.21 -11.14 -14.55
C LYS A 98 -10.18 -12.54 -15.15
N THR A 99 -9.30 -13.38 -14.64
CA THR A 99 -9.20 -14.79 -15.04
C THR A 99 -10.41 -15.57 -14.55
N THR A 100 -11.07 -16.27 -15.47
CA THR A 100 -12.04 -17.29 -15.15
C THR A 100 -11.34 -18.65 -15.06
N GLY A 101 -11.77 -19.47 -14.09
CA GLY A 101 -11.38 -20.87 -14.06
C GLY A 101 -11.87 -21.63 -15.30
N PHE A 102 -11.48 -22.89 -15.42
CA PHE A 102 -11.97 -23.79 -16.47
C PHE A 102 -12.46 -25.10 -15.87
N VAL A 103 -13.27 -25.82 -16.64
CA VAL A 103 -13.68 -27.21 -16.36
C VAL A 103 -13.60 -27.96 -17.66
N ASP A 104 -13.06 -29.18 -17.64
CA ASP A 104 -13.02 -30.09 -18.77
C ASP A 104 -13.41 -31.52 -18.36
N SER A 105 -13.81 -32.31 -19.36
CA SER A 105 -14.22 -33.71 -19.20
C SER A 105 -13.79 -34.54 -20.41
N GLU A 106 -12.52 -34.47 -20.78
CA GLU A 106 -12.00 -35.14 -21.99
C GLU A 106 -12.07 -36.67 -21.89
N GLN A 107 -11.95 -37.23 -20.68
CA GLN A 107 -12.10 -38.66 -20.42
C GLN A 107 -13.45 -38.93 -19.74
N LYS A 108 -14.19 -39.91 -20.26
CA LYS A 108 -15.49 -40.31 -19.71
C LYS A 108 -15.37 -40.67 -18.22
N GLY A 109 -16.16 -39.99 -17.39
CA GLY A 109 -16.16 -40.19 -15.93
C GLY A 109 -15.11 -39.37 -15.16
N VAL A 110 -14.29 -38.57 -15.85
CA VAL A 110 -13.29 -37.68 -15.21
C VAL A 110 -13.67 -36.23 -15.46
N LEU A 111 -13.78 -35.44 -14.40
CA LEU A 111 -13.96 -34.00 -14.43
C LEU A 111 -12.70 -33.33 -13.86
N ARG A 112 -12.10 -32.42 -14.62
CA ARG A 112 -10.95 -31.62 -14.20
C ARG A 112 -11.30 -30.15 -14.30
N GLY A 113 -10.54 -29.30 -13.62
CA GLY A 113 -10.73 -27.87 -13.73
C GLY A 113 -9.84 -27.06 -12.80
N GLN A 114 -9.88 -25.76 -13.01
CA GLN A 114 -9.27 -24.77 -12.13
C GLN A 114 -10.36 -23.89 -11.56
N LYS A 115 -10.38 -23.72 -10.24
CA LYS A 115 -11.25 -22.75 -9.57
C LYS A 115 -10.41 -21.56 -9.12
N VAL A 116 -10.73 -20.37 -9.62
CA VAL A 116 -10.12 -19.12 -9.15
C VAL A 116 -11.02 -18.54 -8.07
N LEU A 117 -10.47 -18.32 -6.87
CA LEU A 117 -11.19 -17.77 -5.72
C LEU A 117 -10.47 -16.52 -5.21
N PRO A 118 -11.21 -15.48 -4.79
CA PRO A 118 -10.60 -14.33 -4.14
C PRO A 118 -10.00 -14.69 -2.79
N LEU A 119 -9.04 -13.87 -2.35
CA LEU A 119 -8.64 -13.85 -0.95
C LEU A 119 -9.81 -13.40 -0.07
N LYS A 120 -9.94 -13.98 1.13
CA LYS A 120 -10.96 -13.59 2.09
C LYS A 120 -10.76 -12.15 2.59
N ARG A 121 -9.50 -11.76 2.82
CA ARG A 121 -9.12 -10.45 3.36
C ARG A 121 -7.80 -9.97 2.79
N VAL A 122 -7.67 -8.67 2.54
CA VAL A 122 -6.38 -8.03 2.20
C VAL A 122 -6.16 -6.78 3.04
N GLY A 123 -4.89 -6.56 3.41
CA GLY A 123 -4.40 -5.32 4.01
C GLY A 123 -3.61 -4.52 2.97
N LEU A 124 -3.92 -3.24 2.82
CA LEU A 124 -3.29 -2.33 1.88
C LEU A 124 -2.57 -1.24 2.66
N TYR A 125 -1.26 -1.08 2.46
CA TYR A 125 -0.53 0.02 3.06
C TYR A 125 -0.44 1.20 2.09
N VAL A 126 -0.84 2.37 2.56
CA VAL A 126 -0.77 3.64 1.81
C VAL A 126 0.18 4.56 2.57
N PRO A 127 1.34 4.89 1.98
CA PRO A 127 2.26 5.83 2.59
C PRO A 127 1.58 7.17 2.91
N GLY A 128 1.95 7.76 4.04
CA GLY A 128 1.63 9.15 4.37
C GLY A 128 2.86 10.04 4.26
N GLY A 129 2.77 11.26 4.77
CA GLY A 129 3.84 12.27 4.75
C GLY A 129 3.37 13.58 4.13
N THR A 130 4.28 14.27 3.45
CA THR A 130 4.02 15.59 2.83
C THR A 130 3.10 15.52 1.61
N ALA A 131 2.92 14.34 1.01
CA ALA A 131 2.05 14.12 -0.14
C ALA A 131 0.97 13.08 0.17
N ALA A 132 -0.16 13.23 -0.51
CA ALA A 132 -1.26 12.26 -0.50
C ALA A 132 -1.16 11.34 -1.71
N TYR A 133 -1.47 10.04 -1.51
CA TYR A 133 -1.37 9.01 -2.55
C TYR A 133 -2.71 8.35 -2.86
N PRO A 134 -3.72 9.10 -3.35
CA PRO A 134 -5.02 8.53 -3.71
C PRO A 134 -4.92 7.53 -4.87
N SER A 135 -3.92 7.68 -5.74
CA SER A 135 -3.63 6.74 -6.84
C SER A 135 -3.29 5.34 -6.32
N THR A 136 -2.46 5.24 -5.28
CA THR A 136 -2.11 3.95 -4.65
C THR A 136 -3.34 3.25 -4.10
N ILE A 137 -4.29 3.99 -3.53
CA ILE A 137 -5.56 3.43 -3.04
C ILE A 137 -6.37 2.86 -4.19
N LEU A 138 -6.56 3.64 -5.27
CA LEU A 138 -7.32 3.18 -6.42
C LEU A 138 -6.68 1.94 -7.06
N MET A 139 -5.37 1.98 -7.28
CA MET A 139 -4.62 0.90 -7.93
C MET A 139 -4.57 -0.40 -7.10
N SER A 140 -4.75 -0.33 -5.78
CA SER A 140 -4.69 -1.52 -4.92
C SER A 140 -6.07 -2.03 -4.50
N ALA A 141 -6.99 -1.11 -4.18
CA ALA A 141 -8.32 -1.49 -3.69
C ALA A 141 -9.29 -1.86 -4.81
N LEU A 142 -9.19 -1.25 -6.00
CA LEU A 142 -10.07 -1.60 -7.12
C LEU A 142 -9.85 -3.04 -7.59
N PRO A 143 -8.61 -3.52 -7.83
CA PRO A 143 -8.39 -4.92 -8.22
C PRO A 143 -8.86 -5.90 -7.14
N ALA A 144 -8.63 -5.61 -5.86
CA ALA A 144 -9.12 -6.43 -4.75
C ALA A 144 -10.66 -6.55 -4.76
N LYS A 145 -11.37 -5.46 -5.05
CA LYS A 145 -12.84 -5.48 -5.17
C LYS A 145 -13.31 -6.22 -6.41
N ILE A 146 -12.66 -6.06 -7.56
CA ILE A 146 -12.99 -6.75 -8.81
C ILE A 146 -12.79 -8.27 -8.68
N ALA A 147 -11.73 -8.68 -7.96
CA ALA A 147 -11.46 -10.07 -7.64
C ALA A 147 -12.56 -10.69 -6.75
N GLY A 148 -13.25 -9.88 -5.94
CA GLY A 148 -14.29 -10.33 -5.02
C GLY A 148 -13.81 -10.50 -3.58
N VAL A 149 -12.78 -9.76 -3.15
CA VAL A 149 -12.31 -9.80 -1.75
C VAL A 149 -13.35 -9.20 -0.81
N ASP A 150 -13.77 -9.97 0.20
CA ASP A 150 -14.79 -9.56 1.17
C ASP A 150 -14.33 -8.37 2.00
N GLN A 151 -13.13 -8.46 2.58
CA GLN A 151 -12.60 -7.45 3.49
C GLN A 151 -11.30 -6.84 2.97
N VAL A 152 -11.34 -5.54 2.74
CA VAL A 152 -10.18 -4.75 2.31
C VAL A 152 -9.95 -3.69 3.39
N VAL A 153 -8.77 -3.73 4.03
CA VAL A 153 -8.39 -2.78 5.10
C VAL A 153 -7.24 -1.94 4.60
N ILE A 154 -7.37 -0.62 4.67
CA ILE A 154 -6.29 0.31 4.33
C ILE A 154 -5.63 0.79 5.61
N ALA A 155 -4.31 0.67 5.67
CA ALA A 155 -3.43 1.20 6.70
C ALA A 155 -2.66 2.42 6.16
N THR A 156 -2.75 3.54 6.85
CA THR A 156 -1.97 4.75 6.57
C THR A 156 -1.54 5.38 7.89
N PRO A 157 -0.31 5.91 8.01
CA PRO A 157 0.17 6.50 9.26
C PRO A 157 -0.60 7.77 9.60
N ALA A 158 -0.81 8.03 10.89
CA ALA A 158 -1.41 9.27 11.33
C ALA A 158 -0.47 10.45 11.04
N GLN A 159 -1.04 11.63 10.83
CA GLN A 159 -0.28 12.86 10.60
C GLN A 159 -0.77 13.93 11.58
N LYS A 160 0.14 14.77 12.08
CA LYS A 160 -0.20 15.88 12.99
C LYS A 160 -1.22 16.85 12.38
N SER A 161 -1.12 17.10 11.07
CA SER A 161 -2.04 17.94 10.29
C SER A 161 -3.34 17.23 9.90
N GLY A 162 -3.54 15.99 10.32
CA GLY A 162 -4.60 15.12 9.80
C GLY A 162 -4.24 14.49 8.45
N ILE A 163 -5.02 13.49 8.04
CA ILE A 163 -4.84 12.78 6.78
C ILE A 163 -5.50 13.58 5.66
N ASN A 164 -4.84 13.66 4.50
CA ASN A 164 -5.37 14.38 3.35
C ASN A 164 -6.72 13.79 2.90
N PRO A 165 -7.76 14.63 2.69
CA PRO A 165 -9.09 14.19 2.27
C PRO A 165 -9.12 13.29 1.03
N ALA A 166 -8.19 13.46 0.08
CA ALA A 166 -8.16 12.69 -1.16
C ALA A 166 -7.92 11.19 -0.92
N VAL A 167 -7.35 10.82 0.23
CA VAL A 167 -7.14 9.43 0.66
C VAL A 167 -8.48 8.77 1.05
N PHE A 168 -9.48 9.55 1.47
CA PHE A 168 -10.78 9.05 1.87
C PHE A 168 -11.67 8.82 0.66
N TRP A 169 -11.72 7.57 0.21
CA TRP A 169 -12.42 7.22 -1.01
C TRP A 169 -13.73 6.47 -0.74
N ARG A 170 -14.82 7.23 -0.55
CA ARG A 170 -16.19 6.72 -0.32
C ARG A 170 -16.70 5.72 -1.37
N PRO A 171 -16.46 5.88 -2.70
CA PRO A 171 -17.04 4.99 -3.71
C PRO A 171 -16.60 3.53 -3.65
N LEU A 172 -15.69 3.16 -2.75
CA LEU A 172 -15.31 1.77 -2.51
C LEU A 172 -15.84 1.19 -1.19
N LYS A 173 -16.52 2.01 -0.36
CA LYS A 173 -17.06 1.63 0.97
C LYS A 173 -16.05 0.79 1.78
N LEU A 174 -14.80 1.25 1.79
CA LEU A 174 -13.71 0.52 2.43
C LEU A 174 -13.60 0.96 3.88
N PRO A 175 -13.53 0.03 4.85
CA PRO A 175 -13.10 0.39 6.17
C PRO A 175 -11.64 0.86 6.09
N VAL A 176 -11.41 2.15 6.33
CA VAL A 176 -10.06 2.72 6.48
C VAL A 176 -9.67 2.59 7.95
N SER A 177 -8.52 1.98 8.22
CA SER A 177 -7.96 1.83 9.56
C SER A 177 -6.60 2.50 9.60
N ILE A 178 -6.45 3.60 10.32
CA ILE A 178 -5.16 4.21 10.61
C ILE A 178 -4.32 3.19 11.36
N ARG A 179 -3.26 2.68 10.75
CA ARG A 179 -2.35 1.73 11.38
C ARG A 179 -0.93 2.04 10.95
N PHE A 180 -0.04 2.02 11.92
CA PHE A 180 1.38 2.26 11.74
C PHE A 180 2.04 1.16 10.90
N ILE A 181 2.68 1.52 9.77
CA ILE A 181 3.76 0.74 9.13
C ILE A 181 4.82 1.70 8.58
N LYS A 182 5.25 2.70 9.36
CA LYS A 182 6.24 3.67 8.86
C LYS A 182 7.68 3.15 8.83
N LEU A 183 7.93 1.99 9.44
CA LEU A 183 9.31 1.61 9.75
C LEU A 183 10.12 1.12 8.55
N VAL A 184 9.49 0.50 7.57
CA VAL A 184 10.18 0.02 6.36
C VAL A 184 10.48 1.18 5.40
N VAL A 185 9.56 2.16 5.29
CA VAL A 185 9.65 3.19 4.25
C VAL A 185 10.55 4.37 4.64
N ARG A 186 10.68 4.71 5.93
CA ARG A 186 11.46 5.90 6.35
C ARG A 186 12.96 5.72 6.17
N LYS A 187 13.53 4.52 6.39
CA LYS A 187 14.96 4.24 6.12
C LYS A 187 15.21 4.08 4.61
N LEU A 188 14.26 3.52 3.84
CA LEU A 188 14.26 3.54 2.36
C LEU A 188 14.20 4.98 1.78
N LEU A 189 13.38 5.87 2.33
CA LEU A 189 13.30 7.29 1.94
C LEU A 189 14.52 8.09 2.38
N LEU A 190 15.11 7.81 3.55
CA LEU A 190 16.35 8.43 4.01
C LEU A 190 17.55 8.02 3.15
N LEU A 191 17.62 6.75 2.74
CA LEU A 191 18.59 6.27 1.75
C LEU A 191 18.39 6.98 0.40
N TRP A 192 17.13 7.22 0.00
CA TRP A 192 16.81 7.95 -1.22
C TRP A 192 17.15 9.46 -1.15
N HIS A 193 16.99 10.09 0.01
CA HIS A 193 17.38 11.50 0.25
C HIS A 193 18.90 11.68 0.38
N LEU A 194 19.61 10.72 0.99
CA LEU A 194 21.07 10.73 1.03
C LEU A 194 21.67 10.56 -0.37
N GLU A 195 21.04 9.78 -1.26
CA GLU A 195 21.43 9.71 -2.68
C GLU A 195 21.17 11.02 -3.45
N LEU A 196 20.17 11.83 -3.08
CA LEU A 196 19.87 13.10 -3.75
C LEU A 196 20.85 14.22 -3.37
N ASN A 197 21.34 14.26 -2.12
CA ASN A 197 22.34 15.25 -1.70
C ASN A 197 23.76 14.98 -2.23
N GLN A 198 24.03 13.77 -2.75
CA GLN A 198 25.27 13.47 -3.49
C GLN A 198 25.17 13.77 -5.00
N LEU A 199 24.08 14.37 -5.48
CA LEU A 199 23.83 14.66 -6.90
C LEU A 199 23.79 16.17 -7.23
N GLN A 200 24.34 17.03 -6.36
CA GLN A 200 24.51 18.47 -6.63
C GLN A 200 25.98 18.89 -6.87
N VAL A 201 26.81 18.02 -7.45
CA VAL A 201 28.07 18.43 -8.11
C VAL A 201 28.15 17.78 -9.48
#